data_AF-N1W968-F1
#
_entry.id   AF-N1W968-F1
#
_cell.length_a   1.000
_cell.length_b   1.000
_cell.length_c   1.000
_cell.angle_alpha   90.00
_cell.angle_beta   90.00
_cell.angle_gamma   90.00
#
_symmetry.space_group_name_H-M   'P 1'
#
loop_
_entity.id
_entity.type
_entity.pdbx_description
1 polymer ?
#
loop_
_entity_poly.entity_id
_entity_poly.type
_entity_poly.pdbx_seq_one_letter_code
_entity_poly.pdbx_strand_id
1 'polypeptide(L)'
;MKDWFIFIVKIQTRMKEKAKTVLTIILSAYLLLVSLQTWGELTKQVRSTKRSMDSMKQLVSGYPHLFYPNHFYDIHSLSEKFRKLKGKEELYYIDNQIFQFDVLQMASAPTLLKSFEAAHPKSAYIVLANQNSKIENKDAILFQNCKEKIPGEFYSICFWEIQ
;
A
#
# COMPACT_ATOMS: atom_id res chain seq x y z
N MET A 1 38.44 -10.82 4.67
CA MET A 1 38.75 -10.26 3.32
C MET A 1 40.26 -10.20 3.04
N LYS A 2 41.09 -9.66 3.95
CA LYS A 2 42.56 -9.56 3.75
C LYS A 2 43.27 -10.92 3.52
N ASP A 3 42.92 -11.95 4.29
CA ASP A 3 43.58 -13.27 4.17
C ASP A 3 43.28 -13.99 2.85
N TRP A 4 42.11 -13.73 2.28
CA TRP A 4 41.68 -14.32 1.01
C TRP A 4 42.46 -13.72 -0.19
N PHE A 5 42.72 -12.41 -0.14
CA PHE A 5 43.58 -11.73 -1.12
C PHE A 5 45.02 -12.24 -1.08
N ILE A 6 45.59 -12.42 0.12
CA ILE A 6 46.95 -12.95 0.30
C ILE A 6 47.05 -14.38 -0.25
N PHE A 7 46.02 -15.20 -0.03
CA PHE A 7 45.95 -16.57 -0.53
C PHE A 7 45.90 -16.64 -2.07
N ILE A 8 45.10 -15.78 -2.71
CA ILE A 8 44.99 -15.70 -4.18
C ILE A 8 46.32 -15.25 -4.81
N VAL A 9 46.98 -14.24 -4.23
CA VAL A 9 48.28 -13.74 -4.71
C VAL A 9 49.38 -14.81 -4.60
N LYS A 10 49.35 -15.61 -3.52
CA LYS A 10 50.32 -16.68 -3.28
C LYS A 10 50.13 -17.88 -4.21
N ILE A 11 48.89 -18.16 -4.64
CA ILE A 11 48.59 -19.18 -5.66
C ILE A 11 49.01 -18.68 -7.05
N GLN A 12 48.69 -17.42 -7.38
CA GLN A 12 49.08 -16.85 -8.67
C GLN A 12 50.59 -16.80 -8.87
N THR A 13 51.40 -16.61 -7.83
CA THR A 13 52.87 -16.59 -7.96
C THR A 13 53.48 -17.96 -8.27
N ARG A 14 52.81 -19.08 -7.91
CA ARG A 14 53.30 -20.45 -8.15
C ARG A 14 52.83 -21.11 -9.46
N MET A 15 51.89 -20.50 -10.18
CA MET A 15 51.34 -21.08 -11.42
C MET A 15 52.18 -20.72 -12.66
N LYS A 16 52.24 -21.64 -13.63
CA LYS A 16 52.77 -21.34 -14.98
C LYS A 16 51.98 -20.20 -15.61
N GLU A 17 52.66 -19.35 -16.38
CA GLU A 17 52.11 -18.12 -16.97
C GLU A 17 50.79 -18.34 -17.72
N LYS A 18 50.70 -19.42 -18.52
CA LYS A 18 49.47 -19.83 -19.23
C LYS A 18 48.29 -20.13 -18.30
N ALA A 19 48.54 -20.69 -17.11
CA ALA A 19 47.49 -20.98 -16.14
C ALA A 19 47.02 -19.71 -15.42
N LYS A 20 47.89 -18.71 -15.23
CA LYS A 20 47.49 -17.40 -14.72
C LYS A 20 46.55 -16.69 -15.67
N THR A 21 46.84 -16.72 -16.98
CA THR A 21 46.00 -16.11 -18.02
C THR A 21 44.62 -16.75 -18.09
N VAL A 22 44.55 -18.09 -18.03
CA VAL A 22 43.26 -18.80 -18.01
C VAL A 22 42.46 -18.45 -16.76
N LEU A 23 43.09 -18.40 -15.59
CA LEU A 23 42.42 -18.04 -14.34
C LEU A 23 41.88 -16.60 -14.38
N THR A 24 42.65 -15.63 -14.88
CA THR A 24 42.19 -14.24 -15.00
C THR A 24 41.03 -14.09 -15.98
N ILE A 25 41.03 -14.84 -17.10
CA ILE A 25 39.90 -14.86 -18.04
C ILE A 25 38.63 -15.42 -17.39
N ILE A 26 38.75 -16.51 -16.62
CA ILE A 26 37.60 -17.09 -15.92
C ILE A 26 37.07 -16.11 -14.87
N LEU A 27 37.96 -15.47 -14.10
CA LEU A 27 37.56 -14.53 -13.06
C LEU A 27 36.89 -13.28 -13.65
N SER A 28 37.40 -12.76 -14.76
CA SER A 28 36.81 -11.59 -15.44
C SER A 28 35.47 -11.92 -16.07
N ALA A 29 35.32 -13.10 -16.68
CA ALA A 29 34.04 -13.60 -17.20
C ALA A 29 33.01 -13.76 -16.07
N TYR A 30 33.41 -14.26 -14.91
CA TYR A 30 32.53 -14.42 -13.75
C TYR A 30 32.08 -13.06 -13.19
N LEU A 31 33.00 -12.09 -13.08
CA LEU A 31 32.68 -10.71 -12.68
C LEU A 31 31.71 -10.03 -13.64
N LEU A 32 31.89 -10.25 -14.95
CA LEU A 32 30.96 -9.77 -15.97
C LEU A 32 29.57 -10.41 -15.84
N LEU A 33 29.50 -11.72 -15.61
CA LEU A 33 28.22 -12.42 -15.40
C LEU A 33 27.48 -11.92 -14.16
N VAL A 34 28.18 -11.78 -13.03
CA VAL A 34 27.58 -11.29 -11.78
C VAL A 34 27.10 -9.85 -11.94
N SER A 35 27.87 -8.98 -12.59
CA SER A 35 27.42 -7.61 -12.86
C SER A 35 26.20 -7.58 -13.79
N LEU A 36 26.18 -8.37 -14.87
CA LEU A 36 24.98 -8.47 -15.73
C LEU A 36 23.73 -8.93 -14.96
N GLN A 37 23.87 -9.89 -14.03
CA GLN A 37 22.76 -10.35 -13.20
C GLN A 37 22.27 -9.26 -12.24
N THR A 38 23.17 -8.57 -11.53
CA THR A 38 22.78 -7.52 -10.58
C THR A 38 22.11 -6.35 -11.29
N TRP A 39 22.63 -5.92 -12.44
CA TRP A 39 21.99 -4.89 -13.27
C TRP A 39 20.62 -5.34 -13.81
N GLY A 40 20.46 -6.61 -14.16
CA GLY A 40 19.19 -7.18 -14.57
C GLY A 40 18.12 -7.09 -13.46
N GLU A 41 18.47 -7.48 -12.23
CA GLU A 41 17.55 -7.40 -11.09
C GLU A 41 17.27 -5.95 -10.68
N LEU A 42 18.28 -5.08 -10.66
CA LEU A 42 18.12 -3.67 -10.32
C LEU A 42 17.19 -2.96 -11.31
N THR A 43 17.35 -3.23 -12.61
CA THR A 43 16.50 -2.62 -13.65
C THR A 43 15.06 -3.13 -13.59
N LYS A 44 14.84 -4.40 -13.24
CA LYS A 44 13.49 -4.93 -12.96
C LYS A 44 12.86 -4.23 -11.77
N GLN A 45 13.59 -4.07 -10.66
CA GLN A 45 13.11 -3.35 -9.48
C GLN A 45 12.76 -1.91 -9.81
N VAL A 46 13.66 -1.16 -10.46
CA VAL A 46 13.42 0.23 -10.86
C VAL A 46 12.21 0.35 -11.79
N ARG A 47 12.04 -0.57 -12.75
CA ARG A 47 10.87 -0.57 -13.64
C ARG A 47 9.57 -0.86 -12.89
N SER A 48 9.60 -1.79 -11.92
CA SER A 48 8.45 -2.11 -11.07
C SER A 48 8.07 -0.92 -10.20
N THR A 49 9.03 -0.33 -9.49
CA THR A 49 8.83 0.86 -8.65
C THR A 49 8.32 2.04 -9.47
N LYS A 50 8.88 2.26 -10.67
CA LYS A 50 8.40 3.31 -11.57
C LYS A 50 6.94 3.07 -11.98
N ARG A 51 6.58 1.85 -12.38
CA ARG A 51 5.17 1.51 -12.69
C ARG A 51 4.25 1.76 -11.51
N SER A 52 4.63 1.32 -10.30
CA SER A 52 3.85 1.57 -9.09
C SER A 52 3.69 3.06 -8.80
N MET A 53 4.75 3.85 -8.98
CA MET A 53 4.71 5.30 -8.79
C MET A 53 3.83 5.98 -9.84
N ASP A 54 3.89 5.56 -11.10
CA ASP A 54 3.06 6.11 -12.17
C ASP A 54 1.58 5.78 -11.95
N SER A 55 1.25 4.57 -11.49
CA SER A 55 -0.10 4.21 -11.05
C SER A 55 -0.56 5.08 -9.88
N MET A 56 0.30 5.29 -8.87
CA MET A 56 -0.02 6.16 -7.74
C MET A 56 -0.23 7.61 -8.16
N LYS A 57 0.55 8.13 -9.12
CA LYS A 57 0.36 9.48 -9.68
C LYS A 57 -0.97 9.61 -10.42
N GLN A 58 -1.33 8.63 -11.25
CA GLN A 58 -2.63 8.61 -11.93
C GLN A 58 -3.78 8.60 -10.91
N LEU A 59 -3.62 7.87 -9.81
CA LEU A 59 -4.61 7.82 -8.73
C LEU A 59 -4.70 9.14 -7.94
N VAL A 60 -3.57 9.77 -7.61
CA VAL A 60 -3.55 11.11 -7.00
C VAL A 60 -4.20 12.14 -7.90
N SER A 61 -4.02 12.03 -9.23
CA SER A 61 -4.71 12.92 -10.16
C SER A 61 -6.22 12.66 -10.27
N GLY A 62 -6.66 11.40 -10.10
CA GLY A 62 -8.08 11.04 -10.11
C GLY A 62 -8.81 11.39 -8.81
N TYR A 63 -8.13 11.26 -7.67
CA TYR A 63 -8.71 11.45 -6.33
C TYR A 63 -7.82 12.32 -5.44
N PRO A 64 -7.50 13.56 -5.84
CA PRO A 64 -6.57 14.41 -5.09
C PRO A 64 -7.08 14.74 -3.68
N HIS A 65 -8.40 14.69 -3.49
CA HIS A 65 -9.04 15.02 -2.23
C HIS A 65 -8.82 13.97 -1.15
N LEU A 66 -8.67 12.69 -1.51
CA LEU A 66 -8.40 11.62 -0.55
C LEU A 66 -7.01 11.71 0.08
N PHE A 67 -6.10 12.47 -0.54
CA PHE A 67 -4.76 12.71 -0.02
C PHE A 67 -4.64 14.02 0.76
N TYR A 68 -5.74 14.76 0.98
CA TYR A 68 -5.68 15.94 1.83
C TYR A 68 -5.69 15.54 3.31
N PRO A 69 -4.89 16.22 4.16
CA PRO A 69 -4.81 15.94 5.59
C PRO A 69 -6.18 15.94 6.30
N ASN A 70 -7.12 16.77 5.84
CA ASN A 70 -8.43 16.90 6.48
C ASN A 70 -9.29 15.64 6.32
N HIS A 71 -9.25 14.97 5.16
CA HIS A 71 -9.99 13.71 4.95
C HIS A 71 -9.42 12.58 5.83
N PHE A 72 -8.09 12.51 5.95
CA PHE A 72 -7.41 11.57 6.84
C PHE A 72 -7.74 11.83 8.31
N TYR A 73 -7.70 13.09 8.74
CA TYR A 73 -7.99 13.47 10.11
C TYR A 73 -9.44 13.18 10.49
N ASP A 74 -10.39 13.46 9.60
CA ASP A 74 -11.80 13.25 9.84
C ASP A 74 -12.13 11.76 10.02
N ILE A 75 -11.69 10.91 9.09
CA ILE A 75 -11.92 9.45 9.20
C ILE A 75 -11.22 8.85 10.43
N HIS A 76 -10.03 9.34 10.78
CA HIS A 76 -9.32 8.92 11.98
C HIS A 76 -10.12 9.27 13.25
N SER A 77 -10.54 10.53 13.37
CA SER A 77 -11.34 11.04 14.50
C SER A 77 -12.66 10.29 14.65
N LEU A 78 -13.35 10.03 13.53
CA LEU A 78 -14.59 9.26 13.50
C LEU A 78 -14.37 7.82 13.95
N SER A 79 -13.32 7.16 13.45
CA SER A 79 -12.97 5.78 13.80
C SER A 79 -12.63 5.64 15.28
N GLU A 80 -11.93 6.62 15.85
CA GLU A 80 -11.61 6.67 17.27
C GLU A 80 -12.86 6.88 18.13
N LYS A 81 -13.71 7.86 17.77
CA LYS A 81 -14.99 8.12 18.45
C LYS A 81 -15.89 6.89 18.41
N PHE A 82 -15.99 6.24 17.26
CA PHE A 82 -16.76 5.02 17.09
C PHE A 82 -16.29 3.91 18.03
N ARG A 83 -14.97 3.66 18.06
CA ARG A 83 -14.37 2.65 18.95
C ARG A 83 -14.69 2.94 20.41
N LYS A 84 -14.55 4.19 20.86
CA LYS A 84 -14.86 4.61 22.23
C LYS A 84 -16.35 4.48 22.58
N LEU A 85 -17.24 4.84 21.66
CA LEU A 85 -18.69 4.86 21.91
C LEU A 85 -19.35 3.48 21.81
N LYS A 86 -18.86 2.61 20.93
CA LYS A 86 -19.50 1.32 20.62
C LYS A 86 -18.72 0.11 21.09
N GLY A 87 -17.45 0.28 21.48
CA GLY A 87 -16.57 -0.85 21.81
C GLY A 87 -16.38 -1.82 20.65
N LYS A 88 -16.62 -1.37 19.42
CA LYS A 88 -16.52 -2.15 18.19
C LYS A 88 -15.26 -1.73 17.42
N GLU A 89 -14.62 -2.72 16.81
CA GLU A 89 -13.39 -2.53 16.04
C GLU A 89 -13.65 -2.59 14.53
N GLU A 90 -14.87 -2.86 14.10
CA GLU A 90 -15.19 -3.04 12.69
C GLU A 90 -16.19 -1.98 12.21
N LEU A 91 -15.80 -1.32 11.12
CA LEU A 91 -16.59 -0.37 10.36
C LEU A 91 -16.68 -0.83 8.92
N TYR A 92 -17.78 -0.50 8.26
CA TYR A 92 -17.99 -0.86 6.86
C TYR A 92 -17.92 0.40 5.99
N TYR A 93 -17.27 0.30 4.84
CA TYR A 93 -17.21 1.38 3.86
C TYR A 93 -17.91 0.92 2.58
N ILE A 94 -18.69 1.82 1.98
CA ILE A 94 -19.34 1.57 0.70
C ILE A 94 -18.41 2.07 -0.40
N ASP A 95 -18.19 1.20 -1.37
CA ASP A 95 -17.42 1.42 -2.59
C ASP A 95 -15.93 1.05 -2.55
N ASN A 96 -15.50 0.65 -3.75
CA ASN A 96 -14.66 -0.49 -4.11
C ASN A 96 -13.52 -0.06 -5.04
N GLN A 97 -13.10 1.20 -4.93
CA GLN A 97 -11.75 1.52 -5.39
C GLN A 97 -10.80 1.06 -4.30
N ILE A 98 -10.22 -0.13 -4.50
CA ILE A 98 -9.29 -0.82 -3.60
C ILE A 98 -8.32 0.17 -2.94
N PHE A 99 -7.82 1.15 -3.69
CA PHE A 99 -6.87 2.14 -3.19
C PHE A 99 -7.49 3.23 -2.27
N GLN A 100 -8.73 3.68 -2.49
CA GLN A 100 -9.42 4.58 -1.55
C GLN A 100 -9.63 3.88 -0.21
N PHE A 101 -10.00 2.59 -0.29
CA PHE A 101 -10.17 1.74 0.86
C PHE A 101 -8.85 1.56 1.63
N ASP A 102 -7.72 1.31 0.95
CA ASP A 102 -6.40 1.22 1.58
C ASP A 102 -6.00 2.52 2.30
N VAL A 103 -6.23 3.67 1.66
CA VAL A 103 -5.98 5.00 2.24
C VAL A 103 -6.81 5.22 3.50
N LEU A 104 -8.11 4.92 3.43
CA LEU A 104 -9.00 5.04 4.58
C LEU A 104 -8.66 4.02 5.68
N GLN A 105 -8.20 2.82 5.31
CA GLN A 105 -7.77 1.78 6.24
C GLN A 105 -6.53 2.22 7.03
N MET A 106 -5.57 2.90 6.38
CA MET A 106 -4.42 3.47 7.07
C MET A 106 -4.85 4.55 8.07
N ALA A 107 -5.81 5.39 7.69
CA ALA A 107 -6.28 6.51 8.52
C ALA A 107 -7.14 6.07 9.72
N SER A 108 -7.97 5.04 9.54
CA SER A 108 -8.90 4.50 10.54
C SER A 108 -8.24 3.60 11.59
N ALA A 109 -6.98 3.19 11.37
CA ALA A 109 -6.27 2.32 12.28
C ALA A 109 -6.29 2.86 13.74
N PRO A 110 -6.52 2.01 14.76
CA PRO A 110 -6.63 0.54 14.70
C PRO A 110 -8.04 -0.01 14.35
N THR A 111 -9.02 0.82 14.02
CA THR A 111 -10.34 0.34 13.60
C THR A 111 -10.25 -0.29 12.21
N LEU A 112 -10.74 -1.52 12.06
CA LEU A 112 -10.75 -2.25 10.80
C LEU A 112 -11.91 -1.75 9.92
N LEU A 113 -11.59 -1.31 8.72
CA LEU A 113 -12.57 -1.10 7.67
C LEU A 113 -12.79 -2.42 6.93
N LYS A 114 -14.04 -2.71 6.61
CA LYS A 114 -14.45 -3.82 5.74
C LYS A 114 -15.23 -3.27 4.56
N SER A 115 -15.00 -3.84 3.38
CA SER A 115 -15.84 -3.54 2.23
C SER A 115 -17.26 -4.06 2.50
N PHE A 116 -18.24 -3.18 2.40
CA PHE A 116 -19.64 -3.55 2.53
C PHE A 116 -20.08 -4.53 1.41
N GLU A 117 -19.60 -4.30 0.19
CA GLU A 117 -19.87 -5.16 -0.98
C GLU A 117 -19.28 -6.55 -0.83
N ALA A 118 -18.13 -6.69 -0.17
CA ALA A 118 -17.49 -8.00 0.01
C ALA A 118 -18.13 -8.81 1.15
N ALA A 119 -18.56 -8.14 2.22
CA ALA A 119 -18.99 -8.81 3.44
C ALA A 119 -20.50 -9.08 3.52
N HIS A 120 -21.33 -8.30 2.79
CA HIS A 120 -22.79 -8.39 2.81
C HIS A 120 -23.41 -8.62 4.21
N PRO A 121 -23.12 -7.74 5.19
CA PRO A 121 -23.62 -7.93 6.56
C PRO A 121 -25.15 -7.78 6.61
N LYS A 122 -25.80 -8.41 7.60
CA LYS A 122 -27.23 -8.18 7.88
C LYS A 122 -27.52 -6.86 8.57
N SER A 123 -26.55 -6.38 9.36
CA SER A 123 -26.52 -5.04 9.95
C SER A 123 -25.09 -4.62 10.22
N ALA A 124 -24.79 -3.32 10.09
CA ALA A 124 -23.45 -2.78 10.13
C ALA A 124 -23.43 -1.30 10.52
N TYR A 125 -22.30 -0.86 11.06
CA TYR A 125 -21.99 0.56 11.11
C TYR A 125 -21.23 0.92 9.84
N ILE A 126 -21.77 1.87 9.10
CA ILE A 126 -21.29 2.24 7.78
C ILE A 126 -20.74 3.66 7.82
N VAL A 127 -19.58 3.84 7.20
CA VAL A 127 -18.98 5.14 6.89
C VAL A 127 -19.57 5.62 5.57
N LEU A 128 -20.26 6.75 5.60
CA LEU A 128 -20.80 7.45 4.44
C LEU A 128 -20.07 8.77 4.25
N ALA A 129 -19.86 9.16 2.99
CA ALA A 129 -19.39 10.49 2.67
C ALA A 129 -20.54 11.51 2.81
N ASN A 130 -20.25 12.67 3.40
CA ASN A 130 -21.22 13.73 3.59
C ASN A 130 -21.36 14.59 2.32
N GLN A 131 -22.40 15.43 2.26
CA GLN A 131 -22.60 16.39 1.16
C GLN A 131 -21.42 17.35 0.97
N ASN A 132 -20.64 17.59 2.03
CA ASN A 132 -19.44 18.43 2.00
C ASN A 132 -18.24 17.74 1.37
N SER A 133 -18.25 16.41 1.31
CA SER A 133 -17.21 15.66 0.62
C SER A 133 -17.49 15.68 -0.88
N LYS A 134 -16.44 15.88 -1.69
CA LYS A 134 -16.52 15.68 -3.14
C LYS A 134 -16.59 14.19 -3.53
N ILE A 135 -16.89 13.32 -2.58
CA ILE A 135 -16.90 11.87 -2.70
C ILE A 135 -18.36 11.46 -2.86
N GLU A 136 -18.64 10.72 -3.93
CA GLU A 136 -19.98 10.18 -4.16
C GLU A 136 -20.14 8.85 -3.43
N ASN A 137 -21.22 8.68 -2.68
CA ASN A 137 -21.59 7.39 -2.12
C ASN A 137 -22.25 6.55 -3.21
N LYS A 138 -21.62 5.45 -3.60
CA LYS A 138 -22.23 4.46 -4.48
C LYS A 138 -23.48 3.85 -3.81
N ASP A 139 -24.49 3.56 -4.61
CA ASP A 139 -25.76 2.96 -4.16
C ASP A 139 -26.42 3.67 -2.97
N ALA A 140 -26.27 5.01 -2.88
CA ALA A 140 -26.77 5.83 -1.78
C ALA A 140 -28.25 5.58 -1.43
N ILE A 141 -29.06 5.14 -2.40
CA ILE A 141 -30.47 4.77 -2.23
C ILE A 141 -30.65 3.68 -1.16
N LEU A 142 -29.77 2.67 -1.12
CA LEU A 142 -29.81 1.58 -0.14
C LEU A 142 -29.56 2.04 1.29
N PHE A 143 -28.94 3.21 1.44
CA PHE A 143 -28.49 3.75 2.72
C PHE A 143 -29.26 5.00 3.15
N GLN A 144 -30.33 5.38 2.44
CA GLN A 144 -31.15 6.55 2.79
C GLN A 144 -31.75 6.47 4.21
N ASN A 145 -32.01 5.26 4.70
CA ASN A 145 -32.53 5.04 6.06
C ASN A 145 -31.44 4.97 7.14
N CYS A 146 -30.17 5.09 6.75
CA CYS A 146 -29.03 5.08 7.65
C CYS A 146 -28.95 6.42 8.39
N LYS A 147 -29.63 6.52 9.54
CA LYS A 147 -29.60 7.73 10.36
C LYS A 147 -28.21 7.91 10.97
N GLU A 148 -27.62 9.07 10.71
CA GLU A 148 -26.32 9.48 11.22
C GLU A 148 -26.25 9.30 12.75
N LYS A 149 -25.17 8.65 13.20
CA LYS A 149 -24.90 8.40 14.62
C LYS A 149 -23.67 9.15 15.11
N ILE A 150 -22.68 9.33 14.25
CA ILE A 150 -21.44 10.05 14.57
C ILE A 150 -21.12 10.97 13.40
N PRO A 151 -21.31 12.29 13.56
CA PRO A 151 -21.02 13.26 12.51
C PRO A 151 -19.54 13.60 12.43
N GLY A 152 -19.09 13.83 11.20
CA GLY A 152 -17.77 14.33 10.85
C GLY A 152 -17.87 15.40 9.76
N GLU A 153 -16.74 15.95 9.35
CA GLU A 153 -16.68 17.04 8.37
C GLU A 153 -16.96 16.54 6.94
N PHE A 154 -16.30 15.44 6.56
CA PHE A 154 -16.37 14.83 5.24
C PHE A 154 -17.05 13.48 5.27
N TYR A 155 -17.00 12.76 6.39
CA TYR A 155 -17.65 11.48 6.56
C TYR A 155 -18.60 11.49 7.75
N SER A 156 -19.53 10.55 7.76
CA SER A 156 -20.39 10.27 8.89
C SER A 156 -20.48 8.76 9.10
N ILE A 157 -20.68 8.35 10.36
CA ILE A 157 -20.95 6.95 10.68
C ILE A 157 -22.42 6.82 11.03
N CYS A 158 -23.10 5.90 10.37
CA CYS A 158 -24.50 5.59 10.62
C CYS A 158 -24.67 4.08 10.87
N PHE A 159 -25.81 3.69 11.45
CA PHE A 159 -26.15 2.28 11.60
C PHE A 159 -27.15 1.89 10.52
N TRP A 160 -26.84 0.81 9.81
CA TRP A 160 -27.65 0.27 8.74
C TRP A 160 -28.02 -1.18 9.07
N GLU A 161 -29.23 -1.57 8.69
CA GLU A 161 -29.75 -2.92 8.79
C GLU A 161 -30.62 -3.23 7.58
N ILE A 162 -30.63 -4.50 7.17
CA ILE A 162 -31.55 -4.99 6.13
C ILE A 162 -32.99 -4.77 6.64
N GLN A 163 -33.79 -4.07 5.82
CA GLN A 163 -35.22 -3.87 6.08
C GLN A 163 -36.04 -5.14 5.83
#